data_AF-A0A1F6W5M0-F1
#
_entry.id   AF-A0A1F6W5M0-F1
#
_cell.length_a   1.000
_cell.length_b   1.000
_cell.length_c   1.000
_cell.angle_alpha   90.00
_cell.angle_beta   90.00
_cell.angle_gamma   90.00
#
_symmetry.space_group_name_H-M   'P 1'
#
loop_
_entity.id
_entity.type
_entity.pdbx_description
1 polymer ?
#
loop_
_entity_poly.entity_id
_entity_poly.type
_entity_poly.pdbx_seq_one_letter_code
_entity_poly.pdbx_strand_id
1 'polypeptide(L)' 'MTIQEKDYSLISKKLLSKADKDGIERKIVKVVVRKGDAILMLKRAETERFSGLYELPGGDLKRMKMFFFEPAENCMKKPA' A
#
# COMPACT_ATOMS: atom_id res chain seq x y z
N MET A 1 -5.81 17.62 -23.58
CA MET A 1 -7.10 17.16 -23.01
C MET A 1 -6.93 17.13 -21.51
N THR A 2 -7.50 18.11 -20.79
CA THR A 2 -7.27 18.30 -19.36
C THR A 2 -8.34 17.52 -18.59
N ILE A 3 -7.96 16.38 -18.00
CA ILE A 3 -8.86 15.52 -17.23
C ILE A 3 -9.15 16.21 -15.88
N GLN A 4 -10.42 16.47 -15.57
CA GLN A 4 -10.81 17.11 -14.31
C GLN A 4 -10.88 16.07 -13.18
N GLU A 5 -10.77 16.49 -11.92
CA GLU A 5 -10.72 15.60 -10.75
C GLU A 5 -11.96 14.69 -10.62
N LYS A 6 -13.14 15.17 -11.06
CA LYS A 6 -14.38 14.38 -11.11
C LYS A 6 -14.30 13.22 -12.11
N ASP A 7 -13.54 13.39 -13.18
CA ASP A 7 -13.33 12.37 -14.21
C ASP A 7 -12.44 11.22 -13.68
N TYR A 8 -11.51 11.52 -12.76
CA TYR A 8 -10.63 10.50 -12.17
C TYR A 8 -11.40 9.45 -11.37
N SER A 9 -12.43 9.85 -10.62
CA SER A 9 -13.27 8.92 -9.86
C SER A 9 -14.07 8.01 -10.82
N LEU A 10 -14.62 8.59 -11.88
CA LEU A 10 -15.41 7.85 -12.87
C LEU A 10 -14.54 6.87 -13.67
N ILE A 11 -13.34 7.31 -14.09
CA ILE A 11 -12.35 6.50 -14.79
C ILE A 11 -11.86 5.38 -13.87
N SER A 12 -11.53 5.68 -12.62
CA SER A 12 -11.06 4.66 -11.66
C SER A 12 -12.13 3.60 -11.39
N LYS A 13 -13.41 4.00 -11.23
CA LYS A 13 -14.52 3.03 -11.12
C LYS A 13 -14.64 2.14 -12.36
N LYS A 14 -14.62 2.72 -13.56
CA LYS A 14 -14.69 1.95 -14.82
C LYS A 14 -13.52 0.97 -14.96
N LEU A 15 -12.31 1.39 -14.63
CA LEU A 15 -11.11 0.54 -14.68
C LEU A 15 -11.20 -0.61 -13.67
N LEU A 16 -11.64 -0.32 -12.44
CA LEU A 16 -11.81 -1.35 -11.40
C LEU A 16 -12.91 -2.36 -11.78
N SER A 17 -14.06 -1.90 -12.27
CA SER A 17 -15.13 -2.80 -12.72
C SER A 17 -14.73 -3.65 -13.92
N LYS A 18 -13.86 -3.13 -14.81
CA LYS A 18 -13.34 -3.91 -15.92
C LYS A 18 -12.30 -4.93 -15.45
N ALA A 19 -11.39 -4.52 -14.56
CA ALA A 19 -10.42 -5.42 -13.94
C ALA A 19 -11.09 -6.59 -13.21
N ASP A 20 -12.19 -6.33 -12.51
CA ASP A 20 -13.01 -7.35 -11.84
C ASP A 20 -13.62 -8.35 -12.85
N LYS A 21 -14.24 -7.85 -13.93
CA LYS A 21 -14.77 -8.69 -15.02
C LYS A 21 -13.68 -9.52 -15.72
N ASP A 22 -12.49 -8.97 -15.86
CA ASP A 22 -11.34 -9.61 -16.50
C ASP A 22 -10.61 -10.57 -15.53
N GLY A 23 -11.10 -10.75 -14.29
CA GLY A 23 -10.48 -11.62 -13.29
C GLY A 23 -9.12 -11.12 -12.78
N ILE A 24 -8.83 -9.83 -12.95
CA ILE A 24 -7.58 -9.21 -12.54
C ILE A 24 -7.64 -8.89 -11.04
N GLU A 25 -7.16 -9.82 -10.24
CA GLU A 25 -7.02 -9.62 -8.80
C GLU A 25 -5.65 -9.03 -8.40
N ARG A 26 -5.66 -7.95 -7.62
CA ARG A 26 -4.47 -7.45 -6.93
C ARG A 26 -4.49 -7.89 -5.47
N LYS A 27 -3.64 -8.87 -5.13
CA LYS A 27 -3.51 -9.36 -3.75
C LYS A 27 -2.53 -8.47 -2.97
N ILE A 28 -3.08 -7.66 -2.08
CA ILE A 28 -2.34 -6.81 -1.14
C ILE A 28 -2.39 -7.47 0.24
N VAL A 29 -1.23 -7.62 0.88
CA VAL A 29 -1.16 -8.05 2.29
C VAL A 29 -0.85 -6.82 3.14
N LYS A 30 -1.61 -6.66 4.23
CA LYS A 30 -1.42 -5.61 5.23
C LYS A 30 -1.12 -6.24 6.58
N VAL A 31 -0.25 -5.60 7.34
CA VAL A 31 0.16 -6.04 8.68
C VAL A 31 -0.35 -5.04 9.71
N VAL A 32 -1.00 -5.56 10.77
CA VAL A 32 -1.41 -4.75 11.92
C VAL A 32 -0.38 -4.95 13.02
N VAL A 33 0.43 -3.93 13.28
CA VAL A 33 1.39 -3.92 14.40
C VAL A 33 0.78 -3.10 15.54
N ARG A 34 0.68 -3.71 16.73
CA ARG A 34 0.09 -3.09 17.93
C ARG A 34 1.11 -2.98 19.06
N LYS A 35 1.02 -1.90 19.85
CA LYS A 35 1.71 -1.74 21.13
C LYS A 35 0.75 -1.08 22.12
N GLY A 36 0.20 -1.86 23.05
CA GLY A 36 -0.94 -1.42 23.86
C GLY A 36 -2.13 -1.09 22.96
N ASP A 37 -2.72 0.09 23.16
CA ASP A 37 -3.86 0.60 22.38
C ASP A 37 -3.44 1.33 21.07
N ALA A 38 -2.14 1.43 20.80
CA ALA A 38 -1.63 2.09 19.60
C ALA A 38 -1.46 1.11 18.43
N ILE A 39 -1.78 1.58 17.21
CA ILE A 39 -1.56 0.87 15.95
C ILE A 39 -0.52 1.62 15.12
N LEU A 40 0.46 0.89 14.57
CA LEU A 40 1.41 1.47 13.63
C LEU A 40 0.72 1.78 12.28
N MET A 41 0.81 3.03 11.85
CA MET A 41 0.38 3.48 10.52
C MET A 41 1.52 4.22 9.82
N LEU A 42 1.61 4.07 8.49
CA LEU A 42 2.60 4.76 7.66
C LEU A 42 1.92 5.90 6.90
N LYS A 43 2.54 7.08 6.93
CA LYS A 43 2.11 8.22 6.09
C LYS A 43 2.70 8.04 4.69
N ARG A 44 1.85 8.13 3.66
CA ARG A 44 2.30 8.06 2.26
C ARG A 44 3.14 9.28 1.88
N ALA A 45 4.18 9.06 1.08
CA ALA A 45 5.06 10.10 0.59
C ALA A 45 4.31 11.14 -0.25
N GLU A 46 4.80 12.38 -0.24
CA GLU A 46 4.09 13.52 -0.85
C GLU A 46 4.03 13.48 -2.37
N THR A 47 4.88 12.66 -2.99
CA THR A 47 5.00 12.52 -4.44
C THR A 47 4.14 11.40 -5.02
N GLU A 48 3.42 10.64 -4.19
CA GLU A 48 2.62 9.51 -4.62
C GLU A 48 1.13 9.83 -4.81
N ARG A 49 0.45 9.01 -5.61
CA ARG A 49 -1.02 8.96 -5.65
C ARG A 49 -1.52 8.64 -4.23
N PHE A 50 -2.44 9.45 -3.72
CA PHE A 50 -2.93 9.42 -2.33
C PHE A 50 -1.94 9.91 -1.27
N SER A 51 -1.08 10.86 -1.61
CA SER A 51 -0.17 11.53 -0.68
C SER A 51 -0.86 12.02 0.59
N GLY A 52 -0.14 11.96 1.71
CA GLY A 52 -0.64 12.45 3.01
C GLY A 52 -1.63 11.53 3.74
N LEU A 53 -2.17 10.49 3.08
CA LEU A 53 -3.00 9.49 3.75
C LEU A 53 -2.14 8.55 4.61
N TYR A 54 -2.74 8.07 5.70
CA TYR A 54 -2.17 7.03 6.54
C TYR A 54 -2.71 5.66 6.12
N GLU A 55 -1.83 4.67 6.04
CA GLU A 55 -2.20 3.29 5.73
C GLU A 55 -1.47 2.28 6.63
N LEU A 56 -2.02 1.07 6.73
CA LEU A 56 -1.31 -0.03 7.38
C LEU A 56 -0.06 -0.42 6.56
N PRO A 57 1.05 -0.77 7.23
CA PRO A 57 2.21 -1.36 6.57
C PRO A 57 1.81 -2.56 5.71
N GLY A 58 2.41 -2.69 4.54
CA GLY A 58 2.16 -3.82 3.65
C GLY A 58 2.48 -3.50 2.21
N GLY A 59 2.06 -4.38 1.31
CA GLY A 59 2.36 -4.25 -0.11
C GLY A 59 1.80 -5.38 -0.96
N ASP A 60 2.18 -5.37 -2.24
CA ASP A 60 1.80 -6.42 -3.17
C ASP A 60 2.53 -7.72 -2.87
N LEU A 61 1.78 -8.82 -2.80
CA LEU A 61 2.33 -10.15 -2.54
C LEU A 61 3.42 -10.55 -3.56
N LYS A 62 3.26 -10.14 -4.83
CA LYS A 62 4.25 -10.40 -5.89
C LYS A 62 5.57 -9.63 -5.68
N ARG A 63 5.53 -8.42 -5.11
CA ARG A 63 6.74 -7.63 -4.80
C ARG A 63 7.41 -8.09 -3.51
N MET A 64 6.64 -8.60 -2.55
CA MET A 64 7.19 -9.06 -1.27
C MET A 64 8.10 -10.29 -1.38
N LYS A 65 7.93 -11.14 -2.40
CA LYS A 65 8.88 -12.24 -2.68
C LYS A 65 10.32 -11.77 -2.94
N MET A 66 10.55 -10.50 -3.30
CA MET A 66 11.90 -9.95 -3.46
C MET A 66 12.52 -9.42 -2.16
N PHE A 67 11.73 -9.05 -1.15
CA PHE A 67 12.23 -8.36 0.06
C PHE A 67 12.50 -9.30 1.23
N PHE A 68 11.81 -10.45 1.32
CA PHE A 68 11.93 -11.36 2.46
C PHE A 68 13.09 -12.38 2.38
N PHE A 69 13.95 -12.30 1.37
CA PHE A 69 15.17 -13.14 1.28
C PHE A 69 16.42 -12.46 1.85
N GLU A 70 16.38 -11.17 2.18
CA GLU A 70 17.42 -10.57 3.01
C GLU A 70 16.94 -10.59 4.47
N PRO A 71 17.71 -11.21 5.39
CA PRO A 71 17.36 -11.23 6.81
C PRO A 71 17.18 -9.80 7.31
N ALA A 72 16.07 -9.54 8.01
CA ALA A 72 15.82 -8.31 8.76
C ALA A 72 16.75 -8.18 10.00
N GLU A 73 18.03 -8.54 9.86
CA GLU A 73 19.04 -8.56 10.91
C GLU A 73 19.43 -7.16 11.41
N ASN A 74 19.08 -6.10 10.67
CA ASN A 74 19.55 -4.75 10.97
C ASN A 74 18.59 -3.91 11.85
N CYS A 75 17.37 -4.39 12.14
CA CYS A 75 16.37 -3.58 12.87
C CYS A 75 16.34 -3.80 14.38
N MET A 76 17.15 -4.72 14.93
CA MET A 76 17.17 -5.03 16.37
C MET A 76 18.48 -4.69 17.10
N LYS A 77 19.37 -3.88 16.51
CA LYS A 77 20.50 -3.33 17.28
C LYS A 77 19.96 -2.29 18.27
N LYS A 78 19.71 -2.76 19.51
CA LYS A 78 19.47 -1.90 20.67
C LYS A 78 20.66 -0.93 20.80
N PRO A 79 20.45 0.37 21.03
CA PRO A 79 21.52 1.20 21.56
C PRO A 79 21.90 0.69 22.96
N ALA A 80 23.21 0.54 23.18
CA ALA A 80 23.83 0.28 24.46
C ALA A 80 23.72 1.49 25.40
#